data_AF-A0A0H3P063-F1
#
_entry.id   AF-A0A0H3P063-F1
#
_cell.length_a   1.000
_cell.length_b   1.000
_cell.length_c   1.000
_cell.angle_alpha   90.00
_cell.angle_beta   90.00
_cell.angle_gamma   90.00
#
_symmetry.space_group_name_H-M   'P 1'
#
loop_
_entity.id
_entity.type
_entity.pdbx_description
1 polymer ?
#
loop_
_entity_poly.entity_id
_entity_poly.type
_entity_poly.pdbx_seq_one_letter_code
_entity_poly.pdbx_strand_id
1 'polypeptide(L)'
;MTIIIITARLCLRTLFKLNSYGDKKELTHSYILNTSDNMILVPNWPAVLDKDIINLDSSLEMLAFYNPLIEQNLNEDVQSVERTRVTITKYLYKGDLIKINDEEINFPPFIKASLNGHKATIDTIFGNGLGSTFENLGGGDFITANGGDNIYHIPNLLLTVGNKNNTLRLECGILAGGPHGNNTVHLVLDDVSGYDLNVDKNLLGDIVIKHKDNPDAFVSIEISNTHKLTLVDGKQLITLIDKNEKLFYIDLSAEIFELLEMQPTLYTTTEDNDNIVIPDSYRLADNRLYAKHGDDVISDLSGRGHKIYGDVGNDIIYAKGGNNMLSGGDGNDELFGGNGNDLLYGGQGDDILNSGDGINVFAGEEGDDSYVFEPGHGDNIIFDNKGRNSIIFKGIDYRVLQFKKQDSNLTININNSNKAVTIANYFVVGAEQRARLFTFKTDEYQLAGDNLSLLIDSMSSTSDLRWEPVQSLVNSSNNWYADPIRPSIVKLESTVG
;
A
#
# COMPACT_ATOMS: atom_id res chain seq x y z
N MET A 1 17.74 7.10 49.60
CA MET A 1 16.82 7.25 48.46
C MET A 1 17.57 6.69 47.25
N THR A 2 17.28 5.44 46.89
CA THR A 2 17.97 4.71 45.83
C THR A 2 17.48 5.24 44.49
N ILE A 3 18.36 5.92 43.75
CA ILE A 3 18.06 6.39 42.39
C ILE A 3 18.21 5.17 41.48
N ILE A 4 17.09 4.58 41.07
CA ILE A 4 17.04 3.55 40.03
C ILE A 4 16.79 4.28 38.71
N ILE A 5 17.82 4.30 37.87
CA ILE A 5 17.79 4.90 36.54
C ILE A 5 17.11 3.90 35.60
N ILE A 6 15.95 4.25 35.06
CA ILE A 6 15.32 3.52 33.94
C ILE A 6 15.48 4.37 32.68
N THR A 7 16.23 3.80 31.75
CA THR A 7 16.69 4.34 30.48
C THR A 7 15.55 4.32 29.45
N ALA A 8 15.07 5.50 29.01
CA ALA A 8 14.40 5.63 27.73
C ALA A 8 15.48 5.73 26.64
N ARG A 9 15.44 4.86 25.63
CA ARG A 9 16.55 4.59 24.69
C ARG A 9 16.81 5.72 23.70
N LEU A 10 17.59 6.71 24.12
CA LEU A 10 18.71 7.19 23.30
C LEU A 10 19.96 6.89 24.11
N CYS A 11 20.48 5.68 23.95
CA CYS A 11 21.53 5.15 24.80
C CYS A 11 22.80 5.99 24.57
N LEU A 12 23.34 6.67 25.57
CA LEU A 12 24.59 7.46 25.45
C LEU A 12 25.77 6.69 24.83
N ARG A 13 25.74 5.36 24.90
CA ARG A 13 26.72 4.45 24.27
C ARG A 13 26.65 4.43 22.74
N THR A 14 25.55 4.83 22.11
CA THR A 14 25.44 5.00 20.65
C THR A 14 25.76 6.43 20.22
N LEU A 15 25.45 7.41 21.08
CA LEU A 15 25.77 8.83 20.88
C LEU A 15 27.26 9.11 20.95
N PHE A 16 27.98 8.48 21.87
CA PHE A 16 29.41 8.69 22.08
C PHE A 16 30.18 7.37 22.05
N LYS A 17 31.28 7.35 21.27
CA LYS A 17 32.21 6.21 21.23
C LYS A 17 33.55 6.60 21.83
N LEU A 18 34.24 5.64 22.43
CA LEU A 18 35.63 5.84 22.80
C LEU A 18 36.43 6.21 21.54
N ASN A 19 37.25 7.25 21.65
CA ASN A 19 38.18 7.61 20.60
C ASN A 19 39.21 6.48 20.40
N SER A 20 40.04 6.60 19.37
CA SER A 20 41.05 5.59 19.02
C SER A 20 42.05 5.27 20.15
N TYR A 21 42.20 6.17 21.14
CA TYR A 21 43.11 6.02 22.27
C TYR A 21 42.42 5.48 23.55
N GLY A 22 41.08 5.42 23.57
CA GLY A 22 40.30 4.91 24.69
C GLY A 22 40.28 5.81 25.93
N ASP A 23 40.75 7.05 25.82
CA ASP A 23 40.86 8.00 26.94
C ASP A 23 39.69 8.99 27.00
N LYS A 24 39.00 9.21 25.87
CA LYS A 24 37.85 10.11 25.77
C LYS A 24 36.71 9.49 24.96
N LYS A 25 35.51 10.03 25.17
CA LYS A 25 34.29 9.68 24.43
C LYS A 25 33.99 10.79 23.42
N GLU A 26 33.93 10.48 22.13
CA GLU A 26 33.63 11.42 21.05
C GLU A 26 32.22 11.19 20.54
N LEU A 27 31.51 12.29 20.27
CA LEU A 27 30.17 12.26 19.69
C LEU A 27 30.26 11.60 18.31
N THR A 28 29.45 10.57 18.07
CA THR A 28 29.56 9.73 16.89
C THR A 28 29.02 10.40 15.63
N HIS A 29 28.02 11.27 15.78
CA HIS A 29 27.31 11.96 14.69
C HIS A 29 26.76 13.30 15.19
N SER A 30 26.47 14.22 14.28
CA SER A 30 25.58 15.33 14.62
C SER A 30 24.13 14.88 14.46
N TYR A 31 23.25 15.43 15.27
CA TYR A 31 21.85 15.05 15.32
C TYR A 31 21.01 16.23 14.86
N ILE A 32 19.91 15.93 14.17
CA ILE A 32 18.88 16.89 13.81
C ILE A 32 17.59 16.30 14.33
N LEU A 33 16.88 17.01 15.20
CA LEU A 33 15.57 16.58 15.67
C LEU A 33 14.50 17.35 14.91
N ASN A 34 13.62 16.64 14.22
CA ASN A 34 12.44 17.21 13.61
C ASN A 34 11.27 16.99 14.56
N THR A 35 10.34 17.93 14.60
CA THR A 35 9.12 17.87 15.40
C THR A 35 7.93 17.76 14.46
N SER A 36 6.77 17.32 14.95
CA SER A 36 5.57 17.16 14.10
C SER A 36 4.99 18.47 13.59
N ASP A 37 5.28 19.58 14.26
CA ASP A 37 5.00 20.94 13.81
C ASP A 37 6.20 21.55 13.07
N ASN A 38 7.05 20.71 12.49
CA ASN A 38 8.00 21.12 11.47
C ASN A 38 9.17 21.98 12.03
N MET A 39 9.35 22.05 13.37
CA MET A 39 10.56 22.63 13.95
C MET A 39 11.76 21.70 13.77
N ILE A 40 12.90 22.30 13.41
CA ILE A 40 14.21 21.65 13.37
C ILE A 40 14.99 22.07 14.60
N LEU A 41 15.41 21.11 15.42
CA LEU A 41 16.25 21.32 16.59
C LEU A 41 17.64 20.72 16.34
N VAL A 42 18.68 21.53 16.50
CA VAL A 42 20.07 21.08 16.40
C VAL A 42 20.65 20.99 17.82
N PRO A 43 20.90 19.79 18.37
CA PRO A 43 21.37 19.65 19.74
C PRO A 43 22.79 20.19 19.89
N ASN A 44 23.02 21.13 20.81
CA ASN A 44 24.38 21.56 21.18
C ASN A 44 24.99 20.65 22.25
N TRP A 45 25.25 19.39 21.91
CA TRP A 45 25.92 18.44 22.80
C TRP A 45 27.45 18.62 22.77
N PRO A 46 28.16 18.30 23.87
CA PRO A 46 29.62 18.32 23.88
C PRO A 46 30.16 17.38 22.79
N ALA A 47 31.10 17.84 21.96
CA ALA A 47 31.71 16.97 20.95
C ALA A 47 32.59 15.87 21.58
N VAL A 48 33.11 16.12 22.78
CA VAL A 48 33.99 15.21 23.52
C VAL A 48 33.61 15.23 24.99
N LEU A 49 33.56 14.04 25.60
CA LEU A 49 33.34 13.80 27.01
C LEU A 49 34.53 13.03 27.60
N ASP A 50 34.74 13.19 28.90
CA ASP A 50 35.61 12.29 29.64
C ASP A 50 35.05 10.85 29.60
N LYS A 51 35.92 9.84 29.49
CA LYS A 51 35.52 8.44 29.43
C LYS A 51 34.72 7.99 30.66
N ASP A 52 34.92 8.63 31.81
CA ASP A 52 34.30 8.25 33.09
C ASP A 52 32.88 8.82 33.25
N ILE A 53 32.46 9.73 32.36
CA ILE A 53 31.08 10.24 32.30
C ILE A 53 30.16 9.14 31.77
N ILE A 54 29.30 8.60 32.63
CA ILE A 54 28.34 7.54 32.30
C ILE A 54 26.92 8.04 32.04
N ASN A 55 26.58 9.24 32.53
CA ASN A 55 25.30 9.91 32.31
C ASN A 55 25.57 11.39 31.97
N LEU A 56 24.80 11.96 31.05
CA LEU A 56 24.70 13.43 30.93
C LEU A 56 23.89 13.95 32.12
N ASP A 57 24.20 15.17 32.58
CA ASP A 57 23.48 15.81 33.68
C ASP A 57 21.97 15.85 33.36
N SER A 58 21.13 15.69 34.38
CA SER A 58 19.74 15.19 34.29
C SER A 58 18.71 16.06 33.54
N SER A 59 19.14 17.02 32.74
CA SER A 59 18.33 17.74 31.77
C SER A 59 19.07 17.71 30.46
N LEU A 60 18.41 17.27 29.38
CA LEU A 60 18.89 17.58 28.03
C LEU A 60 18.73 19.10 27.84
N GLU A 61 19.62 19.90 28.44
CA GLU A 61 19.78 21.30 28.06
C GLU A 61 20.28 21.31 26.62
N MET A 62 19.34 21.36 25.70
CA MET A 62 19.56 21.38 24.28
C MET A 62 19.40 22.80 23.79
N LEU A 63 20.51 23.52 23.62
CA LEU A 63 20.49 24.74 22.82
C LEU A 63 20.14 24.34 21.38
N ALA A 64 18.87 24.44 21.01
CA ALA A 64 18.38 24.20 19.66
C ALA A 64 18.00 25.52 19.01
N PHE A 65 18.19 25.67 17.70
CA PHE A 65 17.86 26.89 16.96
C PHE A 65 16.61 26.67 16.11
N TYR A 66 15.63 27.57 16.22
CA TYR A 66 14.43 27.55 15.35
C TYR A 66 14.81 27.81 13.89
N ASN A 67 14.25 27.03 12.97
CA ASN A 67 14.45 27.19 11.54
C ASN A 67 13.09 27.24 10.81
N PRO A 68 12.64 28.43 10.34
CA PRO A 68 11.35 28.59 9.68
C PRO A 68 11.31 28.14 8.20
N LEU A 69 12.28 27.36 7.71
CA LEU A 69 12.48 27.06 6.27
C LEU A 69 11.41 26.16 5.60
N ILE A 70 10.16 26.19 6.05
CA ILE A 70 9.12 25.27 5.55
C ILE A 70 8.20 25.90 4.51
N GLU A 71 8.38 27.17 4.17
CA GLU A 71 7.57 27.81 3.11
C GLU A 71 8.33 28.60 2.04
N GLN A 72 9.67 28.57 1.96
CA GLN A 72 10.35 29.33 0.91
C GLN A 72 11.22 28.45 0.01
N ASN A 73 10.81 28.37 -1.26
CA ASN A 73 11.64 28.00 -2.39
C ASN A 73 13.02 28.64 -2.22
N LEU A 74 14.05 27.80 -2.11
CA LEU A 74 15.45 28.21 -2.01
C LEU A 74 15.90 28.88 -3.31
N ASN A 75 15.56 30.15 -3.48
CA ASN A 75 16.21 31.07 -4.39
C ASN A 75 16.40 32.41 -3.66
N GLU A 76 17.69 32.74 -3.51
CA GLU A 76 18.28 34.05 -3.17
C GLU A 76 18.21 34.52 -1.70
N ASP A 77 19.43 34.78 -1.19
CA ASP A 77 19.84 35.45 0.06
C ASP A 77 19.28 34.94 1.39
N VAL A 78 20.08 34.05 2.01
CA VAL A 78 19.91 33.58 3.39
C VAL A 78 20.00 34.76 4.37
N GLN A 79 18.85 35.25 4.83
CA GLN A 79 18.80 36.13 6.00
C GLN A 79 19.31 35.38 7.24
N SER A 80 20.11 36.05 8.07
CA SER A 80 20.63 35.48 9.30
C SER A 80 19.49 35.10 10.24
N VAL A 81 19.33 33.80 10.46
CA VAL A 81 18.34 33.24 11.38
C VAL A 81 18.72 33.60 12.82
N GLU A 82 17.81 34.23 13.56
CA GLU A 82 18.02 34.51 14.98
C GLU A 82 18.04 33.19 15.78
N ARG A 83 19.18 32.96 16.43
CA ARG A 83 19.44 31.81 17.26
C ARG A 83 18.68 31.92 18.58
N THR A 84 17.49 31.32 18.62
CA THR A 84 16.68 31.24 19.86
C THR A 84 17.18 30.11 20.75
N ARG A 85 17.27 30.31 22.07
CA ARG A 85 17.69 29.27 23.03
C ARG A 85 16.49 28.43 23.45
N VAL A 86 16.57 27.13 23.20
CA VAL A 86 15.62 26.13 23.73
C VAL A 86 16.25 25.39 24.92
N THR A 87 15.46 24.96 25.89
CA THR A 87 15.88 24.08 27.00
C THR A 87 14.85 22.98 27.19
N ILE A 88 15.25 21.71 27.11
CA ILE A 88 14.36 20.54 27.32
C ILE A 88 14.67 19.89 28.68
N THR A 89 13.76 20.04 29.63
CA THR A 89 13.89 19.50 30.98
C THR A 89 13.01 18.28 31.15
N LYS A 90 13.62 17.10 31.30
CA LYS A 90 12.88 15.88 31.59
C LYS A 90 12.43 15.84 33.04
N TYR A 91 11.12 15.84 33.28
CA TYR A 91 10.59 15.62 34.63
C TYR A 91 10.06 14.19 34.77
N LEU A 92 10.53 13.50 35.81
CA LEU A 92 10.05 12.17 36.20
C LEU A 92 8.53 12.10 36.44
N TYR A 93 7.87 13.22 36.74
CA TYR A 93 6.49 13.24 37.24
C TYR A 93 5.58 14.29 36.58
N LYS A 94 6.08 15.12 35.66
CA LYS A 94 5.32 16.24 35.05
C LYS A 94 5.36 16.26 33.50
N GLY A 95 5.95 15.24 32.88
CA GLY A 95 6.27 15.28 31.44
C GLY A 95 7.53 16.12 31.17
N ASP A 96 8.05 16.03 29.95
CA ASP A 96 9.22 16.82 29.55
C ASP A 96 8.78 18.28 29.31
N LEU A 97 9.48 19.25 29.92
CA LEU A 97 9.20 20.68 29.82
C LEU A 97 10.15 21.33 28.83
N ILE A 98 9.65 22.15 27.92
CA ILE A 98 10.48 22.92 26.99
C ILE A 98 10.33 24.42 27.26
N LYS A 99 11.45 25.12 27.40
CA LYS A 99 11.51 26.58 27.51
C LYS A 99 12.15 27.18 26.27
N ILE A 100 11.55 28.23 25.72
CA ILE A 100 12.11 29.02 24.63
C ILE A 100 12.37 30.43 25.18
N ASN A 101 13.63 30.87 25.23
CA ASN A 101 14.02 32.15 25.85
C ASN A 101 13.41 32.35 27.27
N ASP A 102 13.42 31.29 28.07
CA ASP A 102 12.89 31.23 29.44
C ASP A 102 11.35 31.33 29.59
N GLU A 103 10.60 31.41 28.49
CA GLU A 103 9.13 31.27 28.49
C GLU A 103 8.70 29.81 28.26
N GLU A 104 7.69 29.37 29.00
CA GLU A 104 7.07 28.04 28.83
C GLU A 104 6.09 28.09 27.65
N ILE A 105 6.29 27.20 26.68
CA ILE A 105 5.42 27.08 25.50
C ILE A 105 4.88 25.65 25.45
N ASN A 106 3.60 25.51 25.11
CA ASN A 106 3.00 24.19 24.85
C ASN A 106 3.62 23.58 23.59
N PHE A 107 4.28 22.44 23.75
CA PHE A 107 4.99 21.74 22.69
C PHE A 107 4.03 20.87 21.84
N PRO A 108 4.36 20.56 20.57
CA PRO A 108 3.78 19.39 19.88
C PRO A 108 4.00 18.10 20.69
N PRO A 109 3.18 17.05 20.50
CA PRO A 109 3.20 15.88 21.39
C PRO A 109 4.46 14.99 21.31
N PHE A 110 5.39 15.16 20.35
CA PHE A 110 6.60 14.33 20.25
C PHE A 110 7.77 14.95 19.46
N ILE A 111 8.94 14.30 19.53
CA ILE A 111 10.20 14.67 18.85
C ILE A 111 10.69 13.46 18.02
N LYS A 112 11.03 13.69 16.75
CA LYS A 112 11.64 12.72 15.80
C LYS A 112 13.14 13.01 15.68
N ALA A 113 14.00 12.04 16.00
CA ALA A 113 15.46 12.22 15.94
C ALA A 113 16.08 11.60 14.66
N SER A 114 16.76 12.42 13.84
CA SER A 114 17.50 11.98 12.65
C SER A 114 19.02 12.16 12.81
N LEU A 115 19.80 11.25 12.21
CA LEU A 115 21.26 11.34 12.12
C LEU A 115 21.63 12.19 10.90
N ASN A 116 22.29 13.34 11.11
CA ASN A 116 22.85 14.19 10.05
C ASN A 116 21.92 14.44 8.82
N GLY A 117 20.61 14.64 9.01
CA GLY A 117 19.67 14.95 7.92
C GLY A 117 19.65 13.92 6.77
N HIS A 118 20.08 12.68 7.03
CA HIS A 118 20.23 11.64 6.02
C HIS A 118 18.94 10.81 5.94
N LYS A 119 18.42 10.58 4.73
CA LYS A 119 17.22 9.75 4.47
C LYS A 119 17.31 8.26 4.89
N ALA A 120 18.42 7.80 5.48
CA ALA A 120 18.72 6.37 5.65
C ALA A 120 18.83 5.92 7.12
N THR A 121 18.25 6.65 8.07
CA THR A 121 18.37 6.35 9.49
C THR A 121 17.03 5.99 10.12
N ILE A 122 17.04 5.00 11.02
CA ILE A 122 15.89 4.62 11.84
C ILE A 122 15.56 5.82 12.73
N ASP A 123 14.41 6.45 12.49
CA ASP A 123 14.01 7.59 13.29
C ASP A 123 13.30 7.10 14.56
N THR A 124 13.76 7.56 15.72
CA THR A 124 13.16 7.21 17.01
C THR A 124 12.20 8.32 17.46
N ILE A 125 10.99 7.93 17.85
CA ILE A 125 9.89 8.82 18.24
C ILE A 125 9.43 8.49 19.67
N PHE A 126 9.30 9.51 20.53
CA PHE A 126 8.93 9.33 21.95
C PHE A 126 7.58 9.97 22.28
N GLY A 127 6.67 9.20 22.89
CA GLY A 127 5.41 9.70 23.46
C GLY A 127 5.49 10.02 24.95
N ASN A 128 4.65 10.95 25.43
CA ASN A 128 4.71 11.50 26.79
C ASN A 128 3.66 10.94 27.78
N GLY A 129 2.84 9.97 27.37
CA GLY A 129 1.91 9.27 28.25
C GLY A 129 0.55 9.95 28.48
N LEU A 130 0.28 11.12 27.88
CA LEU A 130 -0.98 11.88 28.04
C LEU A 130 -2.01 11.60 26.93
N GLY A 131 -1.74 10.61 26.08
CA GLY A 131 -2.41 10.45 24.79
C GLY A 131 -1.75 11.33 23.74
N SER A 132 -1.59 10.81 22.53
CA SER A 132 -0.76 11.45 21.51
C SER A 132 -1.21 11.04 20.12
N THR A 133 -1.25 12.01 19.20
CA THR A 133 -1.40 11.75 17.77
C THR A 133 -0.02 11.81 17.12
N PHE A 134 0.37 10.73 16.45
CA PHE A 134 1.61 10.59 15.70
C PHE A 134 1.29 10.69 14.21
N GLU A 135 1.98 11.57 13.49
CA GLU A 135 1.72 11.85 12.07
C GLU A 135 2.90 11.42 11.18
N ASN A 136 2.60 11.08 9.92
CA ASN A 136 3.61 10.79 8.89
C ASN A 136 4.59 9.65 9.24
N LEU A 137 4.07 8.57 9.83
CA LEU A 137 4.85 7.38 10.16
C LEU A 137 5.04 6.48 8.94
N GLY A 138 6.21 5.84 8.85
CA GLY A 138 6.52 4.91 7.76
C GLY A 138 7.50 3.80 8.12
N GLY A 139 7.85 3.00 7.10
CA GLY A 139 8.84 1.92 7.25
C GLY A 139 10.19 2.45 7.74
N GLY A 140 10.72 1.83 8.79
CA GLY A 140 11.98 2.20 9.43
C GLY A 140 11.85 3.08 10.67
N ASP A 141 10.68 3.67 10.93
CA ASP A 141 10.42 4.41 12.16
C ASP A 141 10.32 3.45 13.38
N PHE A 142 10.76 3.93 14.55
CA PHE A 142 10.62 3.24 15.84
C PHE A 142 9.97 4.18 16.86
N ILE A 143 8.84 3.77 17.43
CA ILE A 143 8.05 4.59 18.34
C ILE A 143 8.01 3.92 19.72
N THR A 144 8.22 4.70 20.78
CA THR A 144 7.96 4.28 22.16
C THR A 144 6.82 5.12 22.73
N ALA A 145 5.67 4.49 22.99
CA ALA A 145 4.51 5.16 23.55
C ALA A 145 4.36 4.81 25.03
N ASN A 146 4.51 5.79 25.92
CA ASN A 146 4.60 5.55 27.36
C ASN A 146 3.24 5.62 28.09
N GLY A 147 2.17 5.09 27.50
CA GLY A 147 0.80 5.17 28.03
C GLY A 147 -0.07 6.21 27.33
N GLY A 148 -1.33 6.35 27.74
CA GLY A 148 -2.26 7.32 27.16
C GLY A 148 -3.09 6.77 25.98
N ASP A 149 -4.00 7.59 25.47
CA ASP A 149 -4.80 7.28 24.28
C ASP A 149 -4.04 7.70 23.01
N ASN A 150 -3.44 6.74 22.31
CA ASN A 150 -2.47 7.02 21.26
C ASN A 150 -3.04 6.72 19.86
N ILE A 151 -2.95 7.70 18.95
CA ILE A 151 -3.38 7.62 17.56
C ILE A 151 -2.13 7.71 16.66
N TYR A 152 -1.97 6.81 15.71
CA TYR A 152 -0.79 6.70 14.84
C TYR A 152 -1.21 6.75 13.37
N HIS A 153 -0.99 7.88 12.72
CA HIS A 153 -1.22 8.08 11.29
C HIS A 153 -0.02 7.58 10.49
N ILE A 154 -0.28 6.61 9.62
CA ILE A 154 0.69 5.92 8.78
C ILE A 154 0.31 6.19 7.32
N PRO A 155 0.62 7.39 6.80
CA PRO A 155 0.32 7.76 5.42
C PRO A 155 1.29 7.07 4.44
N ASN A 156 0.87 6.92 3.18
CA ASN A 156 1.69 6.38 2.09
C ASN A 156 2.18 4.93 2.31
N LEU A 157 1.23 4.02 2.57
CA LEU A 157 1.50 2.58 2.71
C LEU A 157 2.05 1.91 1.44
N LEU A 158 2.06 2.63 0.31
CA LEU A 158 2.72 2.28 -0.94
C LEU A 158 4.21 2.65 -0.87
N LEU A 159 5.08 1.72 -0.46
CA LEU A 159 6.52 1.91 -0.57
C LEU A 159 7.15 0.90 -1.55
N THR A 160 7.62 1.51 -2.63
CA THR A 160 8.35 0.97 -3.79
C THR A 160 9.24 -0.24 -3.47
N VAL A 161 9.05 -1.30 -4.27
CA VAL A 161 9.94 -2.45 -4.40
C VAL A 161 11.40 -1.99 -4.42
N GLY A 162 12.16 -2.23 -3.35
CA GLY A 162 13.60 -1.95 -3.31
C GLY A 162 14.18 -1.31 -2.04
N ASN A 163 13.39 -0.89 -1.06
CA ASN A 163 13.92 -0.35 0.21
C ASN A 163 14.13 -1.44 1.29
N LYS A 164 15.22 -1.33 2.06
CA LYS A 164 15.72 -2.39 2.97
C LYS A 164 15.03 -2.48 4.34
N ASN A 165 14.04 -1.64 4.65
CA ASN A 165 13.36 -1.70 5.94
C ASN A 165 11.92 -1.15 5.86
N ASN A 166 10.98 -2.02 5.50
CA ASN A 166 9.55 -1.70 5.43
C ASN A 166 8.84 -1.92 6.78
N THR A 167 9.57 -1.91 7.90
CA THR A 167 9.00 -2.19 9.22
C THR A 167 8.88 -0.93 10.07
N LEU A 168 7.65 -0.56 10.41
CA LEU A 168 7.33 0.37 11.48
C LEU A 168 7.31 -0.40 12.81
N ARG A 169 8.02 0.09 13.82
CA ARG A 169 8.04 -0.55 15.15
C ARG A 169 7.38 0.34 16.18
N LEU A 170 6.48 -0.24 16.96
CA LEU A 170 5.77 0.41 18.06
C LEU A 170 6.02 -0.38 19.34
N GLU A 171 6.56 0.28 20.36
CA GLU A 171 6.71 -0.28 21.70
C GLU A 171 5.67 0.32 22.63
N CYS A 172 4.79 -0.55 23.15
CA CYS A 172 3.85 -0.19 24.21
C CYS A 172 4.61 -0.08 25.54
N GLY A 173 4.60 1.10 26.14
CA GLY A 173 5.21 1.43 27.41
C GLY A 173 4.16 1.87 28.44
N ILE A 174 4.59 1.99 29.70
CA ILE A 174 3.84 2.63 30.78
C ILE A 174 4.82 3.52 31.53
N LEU A 175 4.50 4.80 31.72
CA LEU A 175 5.28 5.67 32.61
C LEU A 175 5.20 5.17 34.06
N ALA A 176 6.36 5.03 34.70
CA ALA A 176 6.42 4.71 36.13
C ALA A 176 5.99 5.93 36.97
N GLY A 177 4.94 5.78 37.79
CA GLY A 177 4.63 6.72 38.89
C GLY A 177 3.65 7.87 38.59
N GLY A 178 2.87 7.83 37.50
CA GLY A 178 1.78 8.79 37.22
C GLY A 178 0.38 8.13 37.25
N PRO A 179 -0.72 8.91 37.32
CA PRO A 179 -2.07 8.35 37.18
C PRO A 179 -2.18 7.65 35.82
N HIS A 180 -2.48 6.36 35.86
CA HIS A 180 -2.62 5.54 34.65
C HIS A 180 -3.86 5.99 33.89
N GLY A 181 -3.68 6.85 32.88
CA GLY A 181 -4.67 6.98 31.81
C GLY A 181 -4.82 5.64 31.07
N ASN A 182 -5.87 5.52 30.25
CA ASN A 182 -5.96 4.40 29.31
C ASN A 182 -4.67 4.32 28.48
N ASN A 183 -4.18 3.12 28.17
CA ASN A 183 -3.09 2.85 27.25
C ASN A 183 -3.67 2.15 26.03
N THR A 184 -4.15 2.95 25.08
CA THR A 184 -4.83 2.48 23.87
C THR A 184 -4.00 2.83 22.64
N VAL A 185 -4.13 1.99 21.61
CA VAL A 185 -3.43 2.14 20.32
C VAL A 185 -4.47 2.16 19.22
N HIS A 186 -4.48 3.25 18.47
CA HIS A 186 -5.32 3.49 17.31
C HIS A 186 -4.42 3.74 16.09
N LEU A 187 -4.41 2.84 15.12
CA LEU A 187 -3.63 2.99 13.89
C LEU A 187 -4.52 3.58 12.81
N VAL A 188 -4.23 4.80 12.37
CA VAL A 188 -4.89 5.42 11.21
C VAL A 188 -4.05 5.10 9.98
N LEU A 189 -4.56 4.19 9.17
CA LEU A 189 -3.94 3.75 7.94
C LEU A 189 -4.45 4.58 6.76
N ASP A 190 -3.57 4.84 5.80
CA ASP A 190 -3.96 5.38 4.49
C ASP A 190 -4.82 4.38 3.70
N ASP A 191 -4.88 4.50 2.37
CA ASP A 191 -5.57 3.55 1.53
C ASP A 191 -5.07 2.10 1.69
N VAL A 192 -5.84 1.29 2.41
CA VAL A 192 -5.66 -0.17 2.53
C VAL A 192 -6.62 -0.96 1.65
N SER A 193 -7.33 -0.29 0.72
CA SER A 193 -8.18 -0.93 -0.27
C SER A 193 -7.36 -1.89 -1.14
N GLY A 194 -7.83 -3.11 -1.32
CA GLY A 194 -7.18 -4.17 -2.09
C GLY A 194 -6.19 -4.99 -1.28
N TYR A 195 -5.95 -4.65 -0.02
CA TYR A 195 -5.01 -5.35 0.85
C TYR A 195 -5.76 -6.16 1.92
N ASP A 196 -5.57 -7.49 1.88
CA ASP A 196 -5.85 -8.35 3.04
C ASP A 196 -4.76 -8.10 4.09
N LEU A 197 -5.14 -7.61 5.27
CA LEU A 197 -4.23 -7.53 6.40
C LEU A 197 -4.20 -8.89 7.11
N ASN A 198 -3.02 -9.37 7.43
CA ASN A 198 -2.80 -10.50 8.31
C ASN A 198 -2.16 -10.01 9.61
N VAL A 199 -2.58 -10.61 10.73
CA VAL A 199 -2.08 -10.32 12.06
C VAL A 199 -1.49 -11.59 12.65
N ASP A 200 -0.17 -11.60 12.84
CA ASP A 200 0.58 -12.74 13.35
C ASP A 200 1.35 -12.38 14.63
N LYS A 201 1.92 -13.39 15.30
CA LYS A 201 2.99 -13.19 16.29
C LYS A 201 4.35 -13.55 15.70
N ASN A 202 5.35 -12.72 15.93
CA ASN A 202 6.74 -13.06 15.60
C ASN A 202 7.36 -13.98 16.67
N LEU A 203 8.61 -14.41 16.47
CA LEU A 203 9.35 -15.27 17.41
C LEU A 203 9.58 -14.63 18.80
N LEU A 204 9.48 -13.30 18.90
CA LEU A 204 9.60 -12.55 20.15
C LEU A 204 8.26 -12.37 20.86
N GLY A 205 7.16 -12.79 20.24
CA GLY A 205 5.80 -12.62 20.74
C GLY A 205 5.18 -11.26 20.44
N ASP A 206 5.83 -10.43 19.61
CA ASP A 206 5.26 -9.16 19.16
C ASP A 206 4.15 -9.42 18.13
N ILE A 207 3.14 -8.55 18.15
CA ILE A 207 2.06 -8.57 17.15
C ILE A 207 2.59 -7.93 15.88
N VAL A 208 2.41 -8.59 14.74
CA VAL A 208 2.83 -8.12 13.44
C VAL A 208 1.62 -7.98 12.53
N ILE A 209 1.37 -6.76 12.08
CA ILE A 209 0.32 -6.46 11.10
C ILE A 209 1.01 -6.25 9.75
N LYS A 210 0.64 -7.03 8.76
CA LYS A 210 1.25 -7.00 7.41
C LYS A 210 0.21 -7.29 6.34
N HIS A 211 0.55 -6.98 5.09
CA HIS A 211 -0.23 -7.48 3.97
C HIS A 211 -0.09 -9.01 3.87
N LYS A 212 -1.21 -9.71 3.72
CA LYS A 212 -1.33 -11.17 3.61
C LYS A 212 -0.61 -11.73 2.38
N ASP A 213 -0.96 -11.25 1.19
CA ASP A 213 -0.42 -11.77 -0.08
C ASP A 213 0.94 -11.16 -0.50
N ASN A 214 1.28 -9.95 -0.04
CA ASN A 214 2.53 -9.29 -0.39
C ASN A 214 3.16 -8.54 0.81
N PRO A 215 3.66 -9.28 1.82
CA PRO A 215 4.14 -8.72 3.07
C PRO A 215 5.33 -7.77 2.91
N ASP A 216 6.10 -7.91 1.83
CA ASP A 216 7.29 -7.08 1.56
C ASP A 216 6.98 -5.77 0.82
N ALA A 217 5.81 -5.63 0.19
CA ALA A 217 5.41 -4.43 -0.55
C ALA A 217 4.64 -3.40 0.31
N PHE A 218 4.32 -3.76 1.55
CA PHE A 218 3.54 -2.95 2.48
C PHE A 218 4.36 -2.64 3.74
N VAL A 219 4.00 -1.60 4.48
CA VAL A 219 4.61 -1.31 5.78
C VAL A 219 4.18 -2.37 6.81
N SER A 220 5.11 -3.25 7.20
CA SER A 220 4.92 -4.17 8.32
C SER A 220 4.92 -3.39 9.63
N ILE A 221 3.91 -3.57 10.48
CA ILE A 221 3.80 -2.89 11.78
C ILE A 221 4.05 -3.91 12.87
N GLU A 222 5.19 -3.80 13.56
CA GLU A 222 5.55 -4.63 14.71
C GLU A 222 5.20 -3.91 16.01
N ILE A 223 4.33 -4.51 16.82
CA ILE A 223 3.84 -3.95 18.08
C ILE A 223 4.28 -4.86 19.24
N SER A 224 5.17 -4.32 20.06
CA SER A 224 5.76 -5.03 21.22
C SER A 224 5.12 -4.59 22.54
N ASN A 225 5.25 -5.44 23.57
CA ASN A 225 4.74 -5.19 24.92
C ASN A 225 3.22 -4.95 25.01
N THR A 226 2.43 -5.56 24.11
CA THR A 226 0.97 -5.39 24.04
C THR A 226 0.21 -5.73 25.32
N HIS A 227 0.79 -6.57 26.19
CA HIS A 227 0.27 -6.84 27.54
C HIS A 227 0.12 -5.59 28.43
N LYS A 228 0.74 -4.46 28.04
CA LYS A 228 0.63 -3.17 28.74
C LYS A 228 -0.56 -2.32 28.30
N LEU A 229 -1.31 -2.75 27.28
CA LEU A 229 -2.50 -2.04 26.80
C LEU A 229 -3.66 -2.14 27.80
N THR A 230 -4.48 -1.10 27.84
CA THR A 230 -5.70 -1.06 28.66
C THR A 230 -6.73 -2.05 28.13
N LEU A 231 -7.44 -2.68 29.07
CA LEU A 231 -8.58 -3.52 28.77
C LEU A 231 -9.80 -2.65 28.44
N VAL A 232 -10.36 -2.82 27.26
CA VAL A 232 -11.67 -2.28 26.84
C VAL A 232 -12.64 -3.46 26.86
N ASP A 233 -13.70 -3.37 27.69
CA ASP A 233 -14.67 -4.45 27.91
C ASP A 233 -14.03 -5.82 28.24
N GLY A 234 -12.93 -5.79 29.01
CA GLY A 234 -12.21 -7.00 29.43
C GLY A 234 -11.24 -7.57 28.39
N LYS A 235 -11.02 -6.88 27.26
CA LYS A 235 -10.13 -7.31 26.17
C LYS A 235 -9.04 -6.28 25.89
N GLN A 236 -7.83 -6.74 25.56
CA GLN A 236 -6.78 -5.85 25.06
C GLN A 236 -7.00 -5.64 23.57
N LEU A 237 -7.30 -4.41 23.16
CA LEU A 237 -7.65 -4.08 21.78
C LEU A 237 -6.59 -3.18 21.15
N ILE A 238 -6.25 -3.47 19.90
CA ILE A 238 -5.62 -2.52 18.98
C ILE A 238 -6.68 -2.10 17.99
N THR A 239 -6.88 -0.80 17.81
CA THR A 239 -7.87 -0.26 16.88
C THR A 239 -7.18 0.13 15.58
N LEU A 240 -7.81 -0.12 14.44
CA LEU A 240 -7.36 0.34 13.13
C LEU A 240 -8.46 1.19 12.50
N ILE A 241 -8.07 2.25 11.82
CA ILE A 241 -8.94 3.19 11.10
C ILE A 241 -8.41 3.24 9.67
N ASP A 242 -9.26 2.94 8.68
CA ASP A 242 -8.88 3.09 7.27
C ASP A 242 -9.07 4.54 6.77
N LYS A 243 -8.63 4.85 5.54
CA LYS A 243 -8.81 6.16 4.89
C LYS A 243 -10.26 6.68 4.84
N ASN A 244 -11.25 5.80 5.03
CA ASN A 244 -12.67 6.14 5.02
C ASN A 244 -13.23 6.29 6.45
N GLU A 245 -12.35 6.47 7.45
CA GLU A 245 -12.68 6.59 8.88
C GLU A 245 -13.34 5.33 9.47
N LYS A 246 -13.22 4.18 8.82
CA LYS A 246 -13.86 2.95 9.28
C LYS A 246 -13.02 2.23 10.33
N LEU A 247 -13.68 1.84 11.43
CA LEU A 247 -13.05 1.25 12.61
C LEU A 247 -13.01 -0.28 12.56
N PHE A 248 -11.82 -0.83 12.81
CA PHE A 248 -11.56 -2.25 13.02
C PHE A 248 -10.84 -2.44 14.35
N TYR A 249 -10.87 -3.66 14.90
CA TYR A 249 -10.06 -3.98 16.06
C TYR A 249 -9.42 -5.36 15.97
N ILE A 250 -8.30 -5.52 16.67
CA ILE A 250 -7.63 -6.78 16.92
C ILE A 250 -7.83 -7.10 18.40
N ASP A 251 -8.51 -8.22 18.68
CA ASP A 251 -8.64 -8.75 20.03
C ASP A 251 -7.39 -9.58 20.39
N LEU A 252 -6.56 -9.04 21.27
CA LEU A 252 -5.32 -9.67 21.67
C LEU A 252 -5.49 -10.87 22.62
N SER A 253 -6.71 -11.10 23.11
CA SER A 253 -7.04 -12.27 23.94
C SER A 253 -7.35 -13.53 23.15
N ALA A 254 -7.56 -13.42 21.83
CA ALA A 254 -7.85 -14.54 20.95
C ALA A 254 -6.57 -15.31 20.56
N GLU A 255 -6.70 -16.63 20.33
CA GLU A 255 -5.61 -17.46 19.76
C GLU A 255 -5.41 -17.21 18.26
N ILE A 256 -6.47 -16.73 17.59
CA ILE A 256 -6.47 -16.32 16.18
C ILE A 256 -6.84 -14.82 16.16
N PHE A 257 -5.97 -14.01 15.56
CA PHE A 257 -6.21 -12.58 15.43
C PHE A 257 -7.08 -12.31 14.20
N GLU A 258 -8.36 -12.08 14.42
CA GLU A 258 -9.27 -11.65 13.35
C GLU A 258 -9.34 -10.13 13.33
N LEU A 259 -9.32 -9.55 12.13
CA LEU A 259 -9.61 -8.13 11.93
C LEU A 259 -11.13 -7.97 11.92
N LEU A 260 -11.68 -7.70 13.08
CA LEU A 260 -13.13 -7.61 13.23
C LEU A 260 -13.56 -6.20 12.89
N GLU A 261 -14.34 -6.07 11.83
CA GLU A 261 -15.16 -4.88 11.64
C GLU A 261 -16.14 -4.81 12.81
N MET A 262 -16.39 -3.62 13.36
CA MET A 262 -17.34 -3.53 14.47
C MET A 262 -18.77 -3.89 14.07
N GLN A 263 -19.11 -3.98 12.78
CA GLN A 263 -20.43 -4.38 12.24
C GLN A 263 -20.35 -5.02 10.83
N PRO A 264 -19.83 -6.26 10.64
CA PRO A 264 -19.92 -6.91 9.33
C PRO A 264 -21.38 -7.29 9.06
N THR A 265 -21.95 -6.75 7.99
CA THR A 265 -23.13 -7.36 7.33
C THR A 265 -22.70 -8.70 6.71
N LEU A 266 -23.59 -9.67 6.53
CA LEU A 266 -23.33 -10.89 5.77
C LEU A 266 -24.33 -10.90 4.61
N TYR A 267 -23.88 -10.97 3.35
CA TYR A 267 -24.79 -11.21 2.24
C TYR A 267 -25.08 -12.70 2.16
N THR A 268 -26.34 -13.10 2.37
CA THR A 268 -26.78 -14.45 2.05
C THR A 268 -27.27 -14.45 0.61
N THR A 269 -26.43 -14.94 -0.31
CA THR A 269 -26.81 -15.21 -1.70
C THR A 269 -27.70 -16.46 -1.78
N THR A 270 -28.62 -16.47 -2.73
CA THR A 270 -29.61 -17.53 -2.94
C THR A 270 -29.26 -18.38 -4.17
N GLU A 271 -30.15 -19.27 -4.61
CA GLU A 271 -29.98 -20.01 -5.88
C GLU A 271 -30.90 -19.43 -6.97
N ASP A 272 -31.51 -18.27 -6.68
CA ASP A 272 -32.39 -17.50 -7.53
C ASP A 272 -31.71 -16.14 -7.80
N ASN A 273 -32.22 -15.39 -8.79
CA ASN A 273 -31.70 -14.07 -9.13
C ASN A 273 -31.67 -13.11 -7.93
N ASP A 274 -30.47 -12.68 -7.57
CA ASP A 274 -30.16 -11.76 -6.50
C ASP A 274 -29.86 -10.35 -7.03
N ASN A 275 -30.15 -9.33 -6.22
CA ASN A 275 -29.72 -7.96 -6.46
C ASN A 275 -28.92 -7.48 -5.24
N ILE A 276 -27.60 -7.48 -5.40
CA ILE A 276 -26.65 -7.29 -4.32
C ILE A 276 -25.99 -5.93 -4.49
N VAL A 277 -26.13 -5.07 -3.48
CA VAL A 277 -25.42 -3.78 -3.44
C VAL A 277 -24.47 -3.81 -2.25
N ILE A 278 -23.17 -3.81 -2.52
CA ILE A 278 -22.07 -3.71 -1.53
C ILE A 278 -21.78 -2.22 -1.32
N PRO A 279 -22.09 -1.62 -0.15
CA PRO A 279 -21.96 -0.18 0.07
C PRO A 279 -20.50 0.30 0.15
N ASP A 280 -20.28 1.61 -0.05
CA ASP A 280 -19.00 2.34 0.04
C ASP A 280 -18.19 2.03 1.31
N SER A 281 -18.87 1.72 2.41
CA SER A 281 -18.28 1.46 3.72
C SER A 281 -18.09 -0.02 4.02
N TYR A 282 -18.24 -0.95 3.06
CA TYR A 282 -18.39 -2.37 3.38
C TYR A 282 -17.21 -3.23 2.86
N ARG A 283 -16.85 -4.27 3.62
CA ARG A 283 -15.83 -5.26 3.23
C ARG A 283 -16.45 -6.65 3.32
N LEU A 284 -16.41 -7.39 2.22
CA LEU A 284 -16.82 -8.79 2.20
C LEU A 284 -15.88 -9.65 3.05
N ALA A 285 -16.39 -10.73 3.64
CA ALA A 285 -15.54 -11.73 4.28
C ALA A 285 -14.55 -12.28 3.24
N ASP A 286 -13.25 -12.29 3.58
CA ASP A 286 -12.15 -12.65 2.65
C ASP A 286 -12.17 -11.87 1.32
N ASN A 287 -12.79 -10.68 1.28
CA ASN A 287 -13.01 -9.89 0.07
C ASN A 287 -13.72 -10.67 -1.05
N ARG A 288 -14.55 -11.66 -0.71
CA ARG A 288 -15.18 -12.58 -1.68
C ARG A 288 -16.70 -12.54 -1.64
N LEU A 289 -17.31 -12.64 -2.81
CA LEU A 289 -18.74 -12.87 -2.99
C LEU A 289 -18.96 -13.93 -4.07
N TYR A 290 -19.82 -14.91 -3.78
CA TYR A 290 -20.25 -15.97 -4.68
C TYR A 290 -21.77 -15.86 -4.84
N ALA A 291 -22.23 -15.58 -6.05
CA ALA A 291 -23.65 -15.34 -6.32
C ALA A 291 -24.45 -16.64 -6.55
N LYS A 292 -23.75 -17.73 -6.92
CA LYS A 292 -24.24 -19.11 -7.07
C LYS A 292 -25.02 -19.38 -8.36
N HIS A 293 -26.34 -19.29 -8.33
CA HIS A 293 -27.19 -19.55 -9.49
C HIS A 293 -28.18 -18.40 -9.61
N GLY A 294 -28.57 -18.08 -10.84
CA GLY A 294 -29.51 -17.00 -11.13
C GLY A 294 -28.88 -15.98 -12.03
N ASP A 295 -29.69 -15.18 -12.73
CA ASP A 295 -29.17 -14.00 -13.42
C ASP A 295 -29.06 -12.86 -12.39
N ASP A 296 -27.86 -12.65 -11.85
CA ASP A 296 -27.60 -11.79 -10.71
C ASP A 296 -27.15 -10.38 -11.10
N VAL A 297 -27.48 -9.40 -10.26
CA VAL A 297 -26.97 -8.03 -10.39
C VAL A 297 -26.20 -7.65 -9.15
N ILE A 298 -24.90 -7.41 -9.32
CA ILE A 298 -23.98 -7.09 -8.23
C ILE A 298 -23.42 -5.68 -8.47
N SER A 299 -23.62 -4.79 -7.50
CA SER A 299 -23.09 -3.43 -7.50
C SER A 299 -22.17 -3.21 -6.31
N ASP A 300 -20.87 -3.21 -6.56
CA ASP A 300 -19.83 -2.86 -5.60
C ASP A 300 -19.50 -1.37 -5.59
N LEU A 301 -20.02 -0.68 -4.59
CA LEU A 301 -19.81 0.74 -4.35
C LEU A 301 -18.63 1.01 -3.39
N SER A 302 -18.03 -0.04 -2.80
CA SER A 302 -16.94 0.07 -1.81
C SER A 302 -15.69 0.75 -2.36
N GLY A 303 -15.37 0.51 -3.63
CA GLY A 303 -14.09 0.92 -4.23
C GLY A 303 -12.88 0.20 -3.60
N ARG A 304 -13.11 -0.95 -2.94
CA ARG A 304 -12.09 -1.60 -2.10
C ARG A 304 -11.32 -2.71 -2.80
N GLY A 305 -11.69 -3.16 -4.00
CA GLY A 305 -11.08 -4.32 -4.63
C GLY A 305 -11.59 -5.62 -4.03
N HIS A 306 -12.41 -6.34 -4.78
CA HIS A 306 -13.01 -7.61 -4.35
C HIS A 306 -12.82 -8.72 -5.39
N LYS A 307 -13.02 -9.96 -4.93
CA LYS A 307 -13.15 -11.15 -5.76
C LYS A 307 -14.63 -11.50 -5.86
N ILE A 308 -15.26 -11.16 -6.97
CA ILE A 308 -16.70 -11.34 -7.16
C ILE A 308 -16.91 -12.38 -8.25
N TYR A 309 -17.72 -13.38 -7.95
CA TYR A 309 -18.09 -14.48 -8.84
C TYR A 309 -19.60 -14.45 -9.06
N GLY A 310 -20.05 -14.30 -10.31
CA GLY A 310 -21.45 -14.45 -10.72
C GLY A 310 -21.90 -15.93 -10.68
N ASP A 311 -20.96 -16.83 -10.98
CA ASP A 311 -21.14 -18.29 -10.95
C ASP A 311 -22.03 -18.82 -12.09
N VAL A 312 -23.35 -18.98 -11.93
CA VAL A 312 -24.22 -19.58 -12.97
C VAL A 312 -25.42 -18.70 -13.28
N GLY A 313 -25.52 -18.24 -14.51
CA GLY A 313 -26.58 -17.36 -15.00
C GLY A 313 -25.98 -16.22 -15.80
N ASN A 314 -26.82 -15.33 -16.32
CA ASN A 314 -26.36 -14.14 -17.04
C ASN A 314 -26.23 -12.99 -16.06
N ASP A 315 -25.02 -12.76 -15.58
CA ASP A 315 -24.74 -11.89 -14.47
C ASP A 315 -24.28 -10.51 -14.91
N ILE A 316 -24.58 -9.51 -14.08
CA ILE A 316 -24.11 -8.14 -14.27
C ILE A 316 -23.35 -7.71 -13.02
N ILE A 317 -22.05 -7.49 -13.17
CA ILE A 317 -21.14 -7.15 -12.07
C ILE A 317 -20.53 -5.76 -12.30
N TYR A 318 -20.90 -4.80 -11.47
CA TYR A 318 -20.35 -3.45 -11.45
C TYR A 318 -19.46 -3.24 -10.24
N ALA A 319 -18.18 -2.92 -10.45
CA ALA A 319 -17.29 -2.42 -9.43
C ALA A 319 -17.01 -0.92 -9.63
N LYS A 320 -17.02 -0.16 -8.53
CA LYS A 320 -16.70 1.27 -8.53
C LYS A 320 -15.20 1.52 -8.67
N GLY A 321 -14.38 0.65 -8.08
CA GLY A 321 -12.93 0.71 -8.17
C GLY A 321 -12.21 -0.18 -7.15
N GLY A 322 -10.92 0.09 -6.93
CA GLY A 322 -10.00 -0.84 -6.28
C GLY A 322 -9.50 -1.89 -7.28
N ASN A 323 -8.54 -2.74 -6.88
CA ASN A 323 -8.05 -3.81 -7.75
C ASN A 323 -8.94 -5.04 -7.58
N ASN A 324 -9.81 -5.30 -8.55
CA ASN A 324 -10.82 -6.35 -8.49
C ASN A 324 -10.39 -7.60 -9.28
N MET A 325 -11.00 -8.72 -8.92
CA MET A 325 -11.06 -9.90 -9.76
C MET A 325 -12.54 -10.24 -9.96
N LEU A 326 -13.04 -10.02 -11.17
CA LEU A 326 -14.43 -10.28 -11.52
C LEU A 326 -14.48 -11.53 -12.40
N SER A 327 -15.35 -12.47 -12.05
CA SER A 327 -15.64 -13.65 -12.85
C SER A 327 -17.14 -13.70 -13.13
N GLY A 328 -17.52 -13.76 -14.40
CA GLY A 328 -18.90 -13.98 -14.81
C GLY A 328 -19.34 -15.39 -14.44
N GLY A 329 -18.78 -16.38 -15.14
CA GLY A 329 -19.03 -17.79 -14.86
C GLY A 329 -19.72 -18.46 -16.05
N ASP A 330 -20.78 -19.22 -15.81
CA ASP A 330 -21.57 -19.84 -16.87
C ASP A 330 -22.75 -18.95 -17.25
N GLY A 331 -22.74 -18.34 -18.44
CA GLY A 331 -23.80 -17.47 -18.94
C GLY A 331 -23.22 -16.32 -19.78
N ASN A 332 -24.08 -15.45 -20.30
CA ASN A 332 -23.62 -14.26 -21.01
C ASN A 332 -23.55 -13.09 -20.04
N ASP A 333 -22.35 -12.75 -19.60
CA ASP A 333 -22.13 -11.87 -18.47
C ASP A 333 -21.69 -10.46 -18.88
N GLU A 334 -22.00 -9.45 -18.05
CA GLU A 334 -21.51 -8.09 -18.21
C GLU A 334 -20.65 -7.67 -17.01
N LEU A 335 -19.34 -7.49 -17.24
CA LEU A 335 -18.35 -7.21 -16.19
C LEU A 335 -17.77 -5.80 -16.34
N PHE A 336 -17.94 -4.99 -15.29
CA PHE A 336 -17.46 -3.61 -15.23
C PHE A 336 -16.49 -3.40 -14.05
N GLY A 337 -15.20 -3.24 -14.30
CA GLY A 337 -14.14 -3.15 -13.27
C GLY A 337 -14.04 -1.80 -12.54
N GLY A 338 -14.36 -0.70 -13.23
CA GLY A 338 -14.29 0.64 -12.67
C GLY A 338 -12.87 1.20 -12.61
N ASN A 339 -12.48 1.83 -11.50
CA ASN A 339 -11.14 2.38 -11.34
C ASN A 339 -10.20 1.41 -10.63
N GLY A 340 -9.16 0.91 -11.29
CA GLY A 340 -8.18 0.06 -10.61
C GLY A 340 -7.35 -0.75 -11.60
N ASN A 341 -6.49 -1.64 -11.10
CA ASN A 341 -5.90 -2.67 -11.93
C ASN A 341 -6.68 -3.96 -11.69
N ASP A 342 -7.55 -4.30 -12.62
CA ASP A 342 -8.53 -5.36 -12.51
C ASP A 342 -8.18 -6.59 -13.35
N LEU A 343 -8.67 -7.75 -12.91
CA LEU A 343 -8.69 -9.02 -13.65
C LEU A 343 -10.15 -9.36 -13.96
N LEU A 344 -10.51 -9.42 -15.24
CA LEU A 344 -11.86 -9.77 -15.67
C LEU A 344 -11.85 -11.10 -16.42
N TYR A 345 -12.63 -12.06 -15.93
CA TYR A 345 -12.83 -13.38 -16.52
C TYR A 345 -14.29 -13.50 -16.97
N GLY A 346 -14.54 -13.64 -18.27
CA GLY A 346 -15.89 -13.83 -18.82
C GLY A 346 -16.45 -15.17 -18.36
N GLY A 347 -15.92 -16.26 -18.91
CA GLY A 347 -16.27 -17.61 -18.52
C GLY A 347 -16.82 -18.39 -19.70
N GLN A 348 -17.96 -19.06 -19.54
CA GLN A 348 -18.68 -19.71 -20.63
C GLN A 348 -19.84 -18.84 -21.08
N GLY A 349 -19.77 -18.30 -22.29
CA GLY A 349 -20.85 -17.54 -22.90
C GLY A 349 -20.31 -16.37 -23.70
N ASP A 350 -21.22 -15.59 -24.26
CA ASP A 350 -20.85 -14.40 -25.03
C ASP A 350 -20.80 -13.20 -24.07
N ASP A 351 -19.62 -12.86 -23.57
CA ASP A 351 -19.47 -11.90 -22.46
C ASP A 351 -19.13 -10.48 -22.91
N ILE A 352 -19.45 -9.49 -22.08
CA ILE A 352 -19.07 -8.08 -22.24
C ILE A 352 -18.15 -7.66 -21.09
N LEU A 353 -16.90 -7.34 -21.40
CA LEU A 353 -15.89 -6.98 -20.41
C LEU A 353 -15.42 -5.53 -20.61
N ASN A 354 -15.55 -4.72 -19.56
CA ASN A 354 -15.08 -3.33 -19.50
C ASN A 354 -14.40 -3.05 -18.16
N SER A 355 -13.08 -3.04 -18.12
CA SER A 355 -12.37 -2.84 -16.85
C SER A 355 -12.36 -1.39 -16.36
N GLY A 356 -12.62 -0.39 -17.21
CA GLY A 356 -12.43 1.01 -16.84
C GLY A 356 -10.96 1.46 -16.86
N ASP A 357 -10.59 2.33 -15.92
CA ASP A 357 -9.26 2.94 -15.82
C ASP A 357 -8.19 1.92 -15.35
N GLY A 358 -6.92 2.31 -15.36
CA GLY A 358 -5.80 1.48 -14.87
C GLY A 358 -5.27 0.43 -15.86
N ILE A 359 -4.40 -0.46 -15.36
CA ILE A 359 -3.74 -1.53 -16.13
C ILE A 359 -4.47 -2.84 -15.85
N ASN A 360 -5.22 -3.32 -16.84
CA ASN A 360 -6.16 -4.42 -16.64
C ASN A 360 -5.81 -5.64 -17.48
N VAL A 361 -6.25 -6.81 -17.01
CA VAL A 361 -6.12 -8.08 -17.73
C VAL A 361 -7.50 -8.68 -17.96
N PHE A 362 -7.74 -9.10 -19.19
CA PHE A 362 -9.00 -9.68 -19.63
C PHE A 362 -8.78 -11.10 -20.13
N ALA A 363 -9.71 -11.99 -19.81
CA ALA A 363 -9.84 -13.32 -20.40
C ALA A 363 -11.33 -13.64 -20.60
N GLY A 364 -11.82 -13.59 -21.83
CA GLY A 364 -13.22 -13.95 -22.13
C GLY A 364 -13.49 -15.45 -22.00
N GLU A 365 -12.47 -16.28 -22.22
CA GLU A 365 -12.52 -17.74 -22.12
C GLU A 365 -13.30 -18.45 -23.24
N GLU A 366 -14.52 -18.94 -23.05
CA GLU A 366 -15.29 -19.68 -24.05
C GLU A 366 -16.51 -18.88 -24.51
N GLY A 367 -16.62 -18.60 -25.81
CA GLY A 367 -17.78 -17.90 -26.39
C GLY A 367 -17.33 -16.71 -27.23
N ASP A 368 -18.26 -15.94 -27.78
CA ASP A 368 -17.96 -14.79 -28.64
C ASP A 368 -17.95 -13.48 -27.82
N ASP A 369 -16.79 -13.12 -27.28
CA ASP A 369 -16.66 -12.05 -26.27
C ASP A 369 -16.52 -10.63 -26.84
N SER A 370 -16.84 -9.62 -26.03
CA SER A 370 -16.72 -8.20 -26.36
C SER A 370 -15.90 -7.44 -25.32
N TYR A 371 -14.74 -6.95 -25.72
CA TYR A 371 -13.84 -6.13 -24.90
C TYR A 371 -14.03 -4.64 -25.21
N VAL A 372 -14.44 -3.85 -24.23
CA VAL A 372 -14.78 -2.43 -24.42
C VAL A 372 -13.73 -1.51 -23.80
N PHE A 373 -13.20 -0.59 -24.62
CA PHE A 373 -12.24 0.43 -24.22
C PHE A 373 -12.78 1.83 -24.55
N GLU A 374 -12.78 2.72 -23.55
CA GLU A 374 -13.18 4.13 -23.68
C GLU A 374 -11.96 5.06 -23.51
N PRO A 375 -12.07 6.37 -23.85
CA PRO A 375 -10.94 7.28 -23.75
C PRO A 375 -10.43 7.40 -22.31
N GLY A 376 -9.17 7.07 -22.08
CA GLY A 376 -8.53 7.12 -20.76
C GLY A 376 -8.20 5.76 -20.16
N HIS A 377 -8.91 4.71 -20.59
CA HIS A 377 -8.66 3.32 -20.14
C HIS A 377 -7.21 2.94 -20.47
N GLY A 378 -6.48 2.41 -19.49
CA GLY A 378 -5.02 2.38 -19.46
C GLY A 378 -4.36 1.33 -20.39
N ASP A 379 -3.20 0.82 -19.97
CA ASP A 379 -2.49 -0.23 -20.72
C ASP A 379 -3.10 -1.59 -20.39
N ASN A 380 -3.81 -2.18 -21.35
CA ASN A 380 -4.62 -3.37 -21.11
C ASN A 380 -4.09 -4.59 -21.85
N ILE A 381 -4.30 -5.79 -21.30
CA ILE A 381 -3.86 -7.05 -21.88
C ILE A 381 -5.04 -8.00 -22.02
N ILE A 382 -5.24 -8.58 -23.21
CA ILE A 382 -6.27 -9.58 -23.49
C ILE A 382 -5.61 -10.94 -23.71
N PHE A 383 -6.08 -11.96 -23.00
CA PHE A 383 -5.74 -13.36 -23.17
C PHE A 383 -6.95 -14.12 -23.68
N ASP A 384 -7.05 -14.24 -25.01
CA ASP A 384 -8.16 -14.93 -25.61
C ASP A 384 -7.81 -15.48 -27.00
N ASN A 385 -8.11 -16.76 -27.19
CA ASN A 385 -7.80 -17.52 -28.40
C ASN A 385 -8.96 -18.43 -28.83
N LYS A 386 -10.15 -18.26 -28.24
CA LYS A 386 -11.36 -19.00 -28.58
C LYS A 386 -12.40 -18.01 -29.11
N GLY A 387 -13.54 -18.52 -29.56
CA GLY A 387 -14.62 -17.63 -30.01
C GLY A 387 -14.34 -16.78 -31.25
N ARG A 388 -15.25 -15.83 -31.48
CA ARG A 388 -15.17 -14.76 -32.47
C ARG A 388 -15.39 -13.42 -31.76
N ASN A 389 -14.30 -12.85 -31.29
CA ASN A 389 -14.35 -11.80 -30.30
C ASN A 389 -14.35 -10.42 -30.96
N SER A 390 -14.86 -9.43 -30.23
CA SER A 390 -14.94 -8.04 -30.63
C SER A 390 -14.09 -7.18 -29.70
N ILE A 391 -13.21 -6.36 -30.26
CA ILE A 391 -12.54 -5.27 -29.53
C ILE A 391 -13.19 -3.97 -29.95
N ILE A 392 -13.80 -3.28 -28.98
CA ILE A 392 -14.67 -2.13 -29.18
C ILE A 392 -13.99 -0.90 -28.56
N PHE A 393 -13.49 -0.01 -29.41
CA PHE A 393 -12.95 1.28 -29.02
C PHE A 393 -14.05 2.34 -29.10
N LYS A 394 -14.81 2.48 -28.03
CA LYS A 394 -15.96 3.38 -27.94
C LYS A 394 -15.50 4.80 -27.65
N GLY A 395 -15.97 5.79 -28.40
CA GLY A 395 -15.53 7.19 -28.26
C GLY A 395 -14.10 7.48 -28.70
N ILE A 396 -13.41 6.52 -29.33
CA ILE A 396 -12.03 6.68 -29.81
C ILE A 396 -12.03 6.70 -31.35
N ASP A 397 -11.39 7.72 -31.91
CA ASP A 397 -11.26 7.89 -33.36
C ASP A 397 -10.38 6.80 -33.98
N TYR A 398 -10.87 6.11 -35.00
CA TYR A 398 -10.12 5.03 -35.65
C TYR A 398 -8.78 5.48 -36.24
N ARG A 399 -8.62 6.77 -36.55
CA ARG A 399 -7.39 7.35 -37.13
C ARG A 399 -6.24 7.47 -36.14
N VAL A 400 -6.52 7.40 -34.83
CA VAL A 400 -5.47 7.40 -33.81
C VAL A 400 -4.98 6.00 -33.46
N LEU A 401 -5.65 4.95 -33.95
CA LEU A 401 -5.28 3.56 -33.69
C LEU A 401 -4.12 3.13 -34.59
N GLN A 402 -3.07 2.59 -33.99
CA GLN A 402 -1.94 2.02 -34.71
C GLN A 402 -1.69 0.57 -34.28
N PHE A 403 -1.78 -0.34 -35.24
CA PHE A 403 -1.58 -1.77 -35.03
C PHE A 403 -0.12 -2.14 -35.26
N LYS A 404 0.50 -2.83 -34.28
CA LYS A 404 1.90 -3.23 -34.33
C LYS A 404 2.06 -4.68 -33.87
N LYS A 405 2.76 -5.47 -34.67
CA LYS A 405 3.28 -6.76 -34.21
C LYS A 405 4.48 -6.54 -33.28
N GLN A 406 4.40 -7.07 -32.06
CA GLN A 406 5.51 -7.12 -31.12
C GLN A 406 5.68 -8.55 -30.62
N ASP A 407 6.76 -9.21 -31.03
CA ASP A 407 6.98 -10.65 -30.81
C ASP A 407 5.79 -11.52 -31.28
N SER A 408 5.13 -12.22 -30.36
CA SER A 408 3.93 -13.02 -30.60
C SER A 408 2.62 -12.24 -30.38
N ASN A 409 2.68 -10.99 -29.93
CA ASN A 409 1.53 -10.18 -29.54
C ASN A 409 1.14 -9.17 -30.62
N LEU A 410 -0.13 -8.81 -30.65
CA LEU A 410 -0.63 -7.64 -31.37
C LEU A 410 -0.85 -6.50 -30.38
N THR A 411 -0.12 -5.41 -30.55
CA THR A 411 -0.27 -4.20 -29.75
C THR A 411 -0.98 -3.14 -30.58
N ILE A 412 -2.03 -2.56 -30.02
CA ILE A 412 -2.80 -1.46 -30.60
C ILE A 412 -2.51 -0.21 -29.77
N ASN A 413 -1.68 0.68 -30.30
CA ASN A 413 -1.38 1.94 -29.66
C ASN A 413 -2.47 2.95 -29.98
N ILE A 414 -2.89 3.71 -28.98
CA ILE A 414 -3.81 4.84 -29.14
C ILE A 414 -2.95 6.10 -29.17
N ASN A 415 -2.70 6.62 -30.38
CA ASN A 415 -1.85 7.79 -30.57
C ASN A 415 -2.34 8.98 -29.73
N ASN A 416 -1.39 9.75 -29.19
CA ASN A 416 -1.59 10.89 -28.30
C ASN A 416 -2.04 10.57 -26.86
N SER A 417 -2.05 9.30 -26.43
CA SER A 417 -2.50 8.92 -25.08
C SER A 417 -1.46 8.17 -24.23
N ASN A 418 -0.31 7.77 -24.79
CA ASN A 418 0.63 6.81 -24.17
C ASN A 418 -0.06 5.52 -23.68
N LYS A 419 -1.23 5.15 -24.24
CA LYS A 419 -1.98 3.94 -23.89
C LYS A 419 -1.94 2.91 -25.01
N ALA A 420 -1.99 1.65 -24.63
CA ALA A 420 -2.06 0.53 -25.57
C ALA A 420 -2.99 -0.59 -25.10
N VAL A 421 -3.58 -1.30 -26.07
CA VAL A 421 -4.25 -2.59 -25.86
C VAL A 421 -3.38 -3.68 -26.48
N THR A 422 -2.99 -4.68 -25.70
CA THR A 422 -2.18 -5.80 -26.15
C THR A 422 -2.99 -7.08 -26.18
N ILE A 423 -3.08 -7.72 -27.34
CA ILE A 423 -3.63 -9.07 -27.47
C ILE A 423 -2.47 -10.05 -27.39
N ALA A 424 -2.41 -10.79 -26.29
CA ALA A 424 -1.36 -11.74 -26.03
C ALA A 424 -1.46 -12.94 -26.99
N ASN A 425 -0.31 -13.40 -27.48
CA ASN A 425 -0.20 -14.59 -28.34
C ASN A 425 -1.01 -14.54 -29.65
N TYR A 426 -1.45 -13.36 -30.09
CA TYR A 426 -2.21 -13.17 -31.32
C TYR A 426 -1.57 -13.89 -32.52
N PHE A 427 -0.24 -13.81 -32.68
CA PHE A 427 0.49 -14.38 -33.81
C PHE A 427 0.91 -15.85 -33.66
N VAL A 428 0.54 -16.53 -32.57
CA VAL A 428 0.89 -17.96 -32.35
C VAL A 428 0.03 -18.88 -33.23
N VAL A 429 -1.21 -18.49 -33.53
CA VAL A 429 -2.11 -19.25 -34.40
C VAL A 429 -2.03 -18.81 -35.86
N GLY A 430 -2.48 -19.66 -36.79
CA GLY A 430 -2.42 -19.41 -38.23
C GLY A 430 -3.26 -18.21 -38.70
N ALA A 431 -2.93 -17.62 -39.85
CA ALA A 431 -3.56 -16.39 -40.34
C ALA A 431 -5.09 -16.51 -40.51
N GLU A 432 -5.58 -17.63 -41.02
CA GLU A 432 -7.02 -17.88 -41.15
C GLU A 432 -7.74 -17.95 -39.79
N GLN A 433 -7.09 -18.49 -38.77
CA GLN A 433 -7.65 -18.54 -37.42
C GLN A 433 -7.68 -17.14 -36.81
N ARG A 434 -6.57 -16.38 -36.89
CA ARG A 434 -6.51 -14.98 -36.39
C ARG A 434 -7.59 -14.09 -37.00
N ALA A 435 -7.79 -14.22 -38.31
CA ALA A 435 -8.79 -13.45 -39.08
C ALA A 435 -10.23 -13.68 -38.59
N ARG A 436 -10.50 -14.79 -37.89
CA ARG A 436 -11.79 -15.12 -37.30
C ARG A 436 -11.89 -14.80 -35.81
N LEU A 437 -10.76 -14.79 -35.11
CA LEU A 437 -10.71 -14.58 -33.66
C LEU A 437 -11.08 -13.15 -33.26
N PHE A 438 -10.69 -12.14 -34.03
CA PHE A 438 -10.92 -10.75 -33.63
C PHE A 438 -11.52 -9.88 -34.72
N THR A 439 -12.57 -9.17 -34.35
CA THR A 439 -13.13 -8.02 -35.06
C THR A 439 -12.86 -6.75 -34.26
N PHE A 440 -12.35 -5.71 -34.91
CA PHE A 440 -12.14 -4.40 -34.29
C PHE A 440 -13.26 -3.47 -34.69
N LYS A 441 -13.80 -2.74 -33.72
CA LYS A 441 -14.90 -1.80 -33.89
C LYS A 441 -14.55 -0.47 -33.23
N THR A 442 -14.90 0.62 -33.91
CA THR A 442 -15.06 1.95 -33.31
C THR A 442 -16.50 2.39 -33.52
N ASP A 443 -16.86 3.60 -33.05
CA ASP A 443 -18.20 4.15 -33.29
C ASP A 443 -18.55 4.28 -34.79
N GLU A 444 -17.54 4.42 -35.67
CA GLU A 444 -17.72 4.69 -37.10
C GLU A 444 -17.21 3.58 -38.03
N TYR A 445 -16.37 2.66 -37.55
CA TYR A 445 -15.66 1.72 -38.42
C TYR A 445 -15.55 0.31 -37.84
N GLN A 446 -15.58 -0.69 -38.72
CA GLN A 446 -15.34 -2.09 -38.36
C GLN A 446 -14.25 -2.69 -39.26
N LEU A 447 -13.26 -3.35 -38.65
CA LEU A 447 -12.16 -4.06 -39.30
C LEU A 447 -12.18 -5.53 -38.89
N ALA A 448 -12.19 -6.44 -39.87
CA ALA A 448 -12.17 -7.88 -39.64
C ALA A 448 -11.48 -8.59 -40.81
N GLY A 449 -11.15 -9.87 -40.60
CA GLY A 449 -10.70 -10.77 -41.67
C GLY A 449 -9.45 -10.29 -42.40
N ASP A 450 -9.49 -10.36 -43.73
CA ASP A 450 -8.38 -10.01 -44.61
C ASP A 450 -8.02 -8.52 -44.53
N ASN A 451 -9.01 -7.64 -44.37
CA ASN A 451 -8.79 -6.20 -44.27
C ASN A 451 -7.98 -5.84 -43.01
N LEU A 452 -8.31 -6.49 -41.89
CA LEU A 452 -7.55 -6.34 -40.65
C LEU A 452 -6.12 -6.88 -40.81
N SER A 453 -5.96 -8.04 -41.44
CA SER A 453 -4.64 -8.64 -41.68
C SER A 453 -3.74 -7.74 -42.52
N LEU A 454 -4.28 -7.19 -43.62
CA LEU A 454 -3.58 -6.23 -44.48
C LEU A 454 -3.19 -4.95 -43.74
N LEU A 455 -4.08 -4.44 -42.88
CA LEU A 455 -3.79 -3.25 -42.07
C LEU A 455 -2.64 -3.48 -41.09
N ILE A 456 -2.68 -4.61 -40.36
CA ILE A 456 -1.65 -5.00 -39.40
C ILE A 456 -0.29 -5.13 -40.11
N ASP A 457 -0.24 -5.82 -41.25
CA ASP A 457 0.99 -5.99 -42.03
C ASP A 457 1.53 -4.65 -42.54
N SER A 458 0.65 -3.79 -43.07
CA SER A 458 1.03 -2.47 -43.56
C SER A 458 1.60 -1.60 -42.43
N MET A 459 0.91 -1.49 -41.31
CA MET A 459 1.33 -0.64 -40.18
C MET A 459 2.55 -1.21 -39.44
N SER A 460 2.73 -2.53 -39.42
CA SER A 460 3.92 -3.15 -38.81
C SER A 460 5.17 -3.00 -39.68
N SER A 461 5.02 -2.78 -40.99
CA SER A 461 6.13 -2.61 -41.94
C SER A 461 6.63 -1.16 -42.07
N THR A 462 5.85 -0.18 -41.62
CA THR A 462 6.24 1.24 -41.65
C THR A 462 7.26 1.56 -40.55
N SER A 463 8.45 2.03 -40.95
CA SER A 463 9.51 2.42 -40.01
C SER A 463 9.07 3.62 -39.15
N ASP A 464 9.13 3.41 -37.83
CA ASP A 464 8.78 4.33 -36.74
C ASP A 464 9.22 5.79 -36.99
N LEU A 465 8.31 6.67 -37.40
CA LEU A 465 8.55 8.12 -37.37
C LEU A 465 8.46 8.61 -35.92
N ARG A 466 9.61 8.61 -35.25
CA ARG A 466 9.93 9.20 -33.92
C ARG A 466 9.15 8.63 -32.73
N TRP A 467 9.82 7.74 -32.01
CA TRP A 467 9.41 7.27 -30.69
C TRP A 467 10.56 7.46 -29.70
N GLU A 468 10.28 8.10 -28.57
CA GLU A 468 11.03 7.85 -27.34
C GLU A 468 10.24 6.78 -26.56
N PRO A 469 10.82 5.61 -26.28
CA PRO A 469 10.17 4.59 -25.47
C PRO A 469 10.16 5.04 -24.01
N VAL A 470 8.99 5.05 -23.37
CA VAL A 470 8.93 4.97 -21.90
C VAL A 470 9.49 3.61 -21.52
N GLN A 471 10.52 3.60 -20.66
CA GLN A 471 11.16 2.38 -20.18
C GLN A 471 10.12 1.42 -19.59
N SER A 472 10.19 0.17 -20.02
CA SER A 472 9.45 -0.95 -19.44
C SER A 472 9.75 -1.07 -17.94
N LEU A 473 8.77 -0.83 -17.08
CA LEU A 473 8.74 -1.38 -15.72
C LEU A 473 8.23 -2.83 -15.78
N VAL A 474 8.91 -3.67 -16.57
CA VAL A 474 8.81 -5.13 -16.44
C VAL A 474 10.20 -5.59 -16.00
N ASN A 475 10.48 -5.43 -14.70
CA ASN A 475 11.47 -6.30 -14.09
C ASN A 475 10.89 -7.70 -14.04
N SER A 476 11.51 -8.57 -14.81
CA SER A 476 11.31 -10.02 -14.86
C SER A 476 11.70 -10.67 -13.53
N SER A 477 10.88 -10.48 -12.48
CA SER A 477 10.96 -11.28 -11.26
C SER A 477 9.76 -11.08 -10.32
N ASN A 478 8.52 -11.16 -10.79
CA ASN A 478 7.38 -11.40 -9.89
C ASN A 478 6.33 -12.27 -10.60
N ASN A 479 6.36 -13.54 -10.23
CA ASN A 479 5.53 -14.60 -10.76
C ASN A 479 4.13 -14.49 -10.13
N TRP A 480 3.18 -13.84 -10.79
CA TRP A 480 1.76 -13.83 -10.40
C TRP A 480 0.95 -14.98 -11.02
N TYR A 481 1.64 -16.03 -11.49
CA TYR A 481 1.01 -17.25 -11.98
C TYR A 481 0.81 -18.23 -10.82
N ALA A 482 -0.39 -18.23 -10.24
CA ALA A 482 -0.91 -19.41 -9.56
C ALA A 482 -1.80 -20.14 -10.57
N ASP A 483 -1.24 -21.19 -11.17
CA ASP A 483 -1.88 -22.12 -12.10
C ASP A 483 -2.98 -22.92 -11.35
N PRO A 484 -4.29 -22.78 -11.66
CA PRO A 484 -5.30 -23.65 -11.09
C PRO A 484 -5.40 -24.90 -11.96
N ILE A 485 -5.27 -26.07 -11.33
CA ILE A 485 -5.50 -27.43 -11.87
C ILE A 485 -4.27 -28.09 -12.52
N ARG A 486 -3.45 -28.75 -11.70
CA ARG A 486 -2.84 -30.04 -12.05
C ARG A 486 -2.92 -31.03 -10.87
N PRO A 487 -3.52 -32.23 -11.04
CA PRO A 487 -3.40 -33.29 -10.06
C PRO A 487 -1.96 -33.84 -10.05
N SER A 488 -1.50 -34.16 -8.85
CA SER A 488 -0.14 -34.57 -8.54
C SER A 488 0.30 -35.80 -9.34
N ILE A 489 1.40 -35.69 -10.09
CA ILE A 489 2.21 -36.85 -10.47
C ILE A 489 3.66 -36.52 -10.14
N VAL A 490 4.20 -37.23 -9.15
CA VAL A 490 5.60 -37.20 -8.76
C VAL A 490 6.36 -38.30 -9.51
N LYS A 491 7.53 -37.87 -10.02
CA LYS A 491 8.76 -38.59 -10.41
C LYS A 491 8.90 -39.21 -11.79
N LEU A 492 9.76 -38.53 -12.56
CA LEU A 492 10.70 -39.06 -13.54
C LEU A 492 11.73 -39.97 -12.87
N GLU A 493 12.09 -41.07 -13.54
CA GLU A 493 13.46 -41.56 -13.57
C GLU A 493 13.92 -41.69 -15.02
N SER A 494 15.10 -41.11 -15.28
CA SER A 494 15.85 -41.20 -16.52
C SER A 494 16.71 -42.45 -16.52
N THR A 495 16.81 -43.14 -17.66
CA THR A 495 18.06 -43.81 -18.05
C THR A 495 18.29 -43.70 -19.56
N VAL A 496 19.23 -42.80 -19.89
CA VAL A 496 20.37 -42.91 -20.83
C VAL A 496 20.20 -43.71 -22.13
N GLY A 497 20.62 -43.10 -23.24
CA GLY A 497 21.15 -43.81 -24.43
C GLY A 497 20.57 -43.36 -25.74
#